data_AF-A0A8R7TS40-F1
#
_entry.id   AF-A0A8R7TS40-F1
#
_cell.length_a   1.000
_cell.length_b   1.000
_cell.length_c   1.000
_cell.angle_alpha   90.00
_cell.angle_beta   90.00
_cell.angle_gamma   90.00
#
_symmetry.space_group_name_H-M   'P 1'
#
loop_
_entity.id
_entity.type
_entity.pdbx_description
1 polymer ?
#
loop_
_entity_poly.entity_id
_entity_poly.type
_entity_poly.pdbx_seq_one_letter_code
_entity_poly.pdbx_strand_id
1 'polypeptide(L)'
;GHGAWGCVARSDHGEVIFACAGKLEFLASPLQAEATACIKAIEAASELGIHRVIFESDSLQLVNALKTGEYDKSSIGVLLREVRSICCASFDAF
;
A
#
# COMPACT_ATOMS: atom_id res chain seq x y z
N GLY A 1 6.16 -13.80 -12.58
CA GLY A 1 5.36 -14.87 -11.95
C GLY A 1 3.92 -14.43 -11.80
N HIS A 2 3.05 -15.31 -11.29
CA HIS A 2 1.68 -14.95 -10.90
C HIS A 2 1.60 -14.75 -9.39
N GLY A 3 0.64 -13.95 -8.93
CA GLY A 3 0.39 -13.75 -7.52
C GLY A 3 -0.96 -13.07 -7.28
N ALA A 4 -1.13 -12.54 -6.08
CA ALA A 4 -2.33 -11.83 -5.68
C ALA A 4 -1.97 -10.68 -4.76
N TRP A 5 -2.91 -9.76 -4.59
CA TRP A 5 -2.86 -8.71 -3.58
C TRP A 5 -4.16 -8.75 -2.76
N GLY A 6 -4.08 -8.26 -1.53
CA GLY A 6 -5.22 -8.17 -0.63
C GLY A 6 -5.05 -7.02 0.36
N CYS A 7 -6.16 -6.43 0.76
CA CYS A 7 -6.24 -5.36 1.74
C CYS A 7 -7.44 -5.56 2.65
N VAL A 8 -7.32 -5.13 3.90
CA VAL A 8 -8.46 -4.98 4.82
C VAL A 8 -8.27 -3.67 5.58
N ALA A 9 -9.24 -2.77 5.49
CA ALA A 9 -9.31 -1.58 6.32
C ALA A 9 -10.25 -1.81 7.48
N ARG A 10 -9.82 -1.40 8.68
CA ARG A 10 -10.59 -1.51 9.91
C ARG A 10 -10.76 -0.14 10.56
N SER A 11 -11.88 0.06 11.23
CA SER A 11 -12.07 1.18 12.14
C SER A 11 -11.19 1.02 13.39
N ASP A 12 -11.10 2.06 14.20
CA ASP A 12 -10.44 2.04 15.51
C ASP A 12 -11.13 1.10 16.52
N HIS A 13 -12.37 0.68 16.24
CA HIS A 13 -13.08 -0.36 16.99
C HIS A 13 -12.86 -1.77 16.44
N GLY A 14 -12.03 -1.93 15.41
CA GLY A 14 -11.70 -3.21 14.79
C GLY A 14 -12.74 -3.71 13.79
N GLU A 15 -13.76 -2.90 13.46
CA GLU A 15 -14.79 -3.25 12.48
C GLU A 15 -14.24 -3.12 11.05
N VAL A 16 -14.55 -4.07 10.17
CA VAL A 16 -14.11 -4.01 8.77
C VAL A 16 -14.90 -2.91 8.06
N ILE A 17 -14.19 -1.90 7.56
CA ILE A 17 -14.77 -0.83 6.73
C ILE A 17 -14.86 -1.32 5.29
N PHE A 18 -13.77 -1.89 4.77
CA PHE A 18 -13.73 -2.52 3.46
C PHE A 18 -12.63 -3.59 3.39
N ALA A 19 -12.78 -4.48 2.42
CA ALA A 19 -11.74 -5.43 2.03
C ALA A 19 -11.65 -5.47 0.51
N CYS A 20 -10.43 -5.56 -0.01
CA CYS A 20 -10.17 -5.53 -1.44
C CYS A 20 -9.13 -6.59 -1.80
N ALA A 21 -9.29 -7.25 -2.95
CA ALA A 21 -8.35 -8.27 -3.40
C ALA A 21 -8.35 -8.40 -4.93
N GLY A 22 -7.25 -8.88 -5.47
CA GLY A 22 -7.12 -9.09 -6.91
C GLY A 22 -5.94 -9.99 -7.28
N LYS A 23 -5.93 -10.41 -8.54
CA LYS A 23 -4.84 -11.21 -9.12
C LYS A 23 -3.77 -10.29 -9.71
N LEU A 24 -2.52 -10.76 -9.66
CA LEU A 24 -1.39 -10.11 -10.31
C LEU A 24 -0.74 -11.05 -11.30
N GLU A 25 -0.46 -10.50 -12.47
CA GLU A 25 0.34 -11.15 -13.50
C GLU A 25 1.67 -10.42 -13.63
N PHE A 26 2.68 -11.11 -14.19
CA PHE A 26 4.00 -10.53 -14.46
C PHE A 26 4.73 -9.95 -13.23
N LEU A 27 4.51 -10.53 -12.05
CA LEU A 27 5.24 -10.14 -10.83
C LEU A 27 6.75 -10.40 -10.99
N ALA A 28 7.53 -9.35 -10.77
CA ALA A 28 8.98 -9.39 -10.73
C ALA A 28 9.52 -9.67 -9.32
N SER A 29 8.74 -9.37 -8.27
CA SER A 29 9.11 -9.62 -6.87
C SER A 29 7.89 -9.66 -5.95
N PRO A 30 7.98 -10.30 -4.77
CA PRO A 30 6.94 -10.21 -3.73
C PRO A 30 6.66 -8.76 -3.30
N LEU A 31 7.70 -7.93 -3.21
CA LEU A 31 7.57 -6.52 -2.82
C LEU A 31 6.71 -5.71 -3.81
N GLN A 32 6.68 -6.10 -5.09
CA GLN A 32 5.76 -5.51 -6.06
C GLN A 32 4.29 -5.84 -5.74
N ALA A 33 4.00 -7.05 -5.25
CA ALA A 33 2.66 -7.42 -4.82
C ALA A 33 2.23 -6.60 -3.60
N GLU A 34 3.12 -6.45 -2.62
CA GLU A 34 2.90 -5.64 -1.41
C GLU A 34 2.64 -4.18 -1.73
N ALA A 35 3.48 -3.57 -2.56
CA ALA A 35 3.29 -2.19 -3.00
C ALA A 35 1.99 -2.02 -3.80
N THR A 36 1.62 -2.99 -4.64
CA THR A 36 0.35 -2.97 -5.37
C THR A 36 -0.85 -3.08 -4.43
N ALA A 37 -0.77 -3.95 -3.41
CA ALA A 37 -1.79 -4.05 -2.36
C ALA A 37 -1.98 -2.72 -1.65
N CYS A 38 -0.87 -2.03 -1.33
CA CYS A 38 -0.89 -0.71 -0.71
C CYS A 38 -1.56 0.34 -1.61
N ILE A 39 -1.17 0.45 -2.89
CA ILE A 39 -1.81 1.37 -3.85
C ILE A 39 -3.32 1.12 -3.92
N LYS A 40 -3.75 -0.14 -4.05
CA LYS A 40 -5.17 -0.49 -4.15
C LYS A 40 -5.94 -0.17 -2.87
N ALA A 41 -5.31 -0.34 -1.71
CA ALA A 41 -5.89 0.07 -0.43
C ALA A 41 -6.05 1.60 -0.33
N ILE A 42 -5.07 2.36 -0.83
CA ILE A 42 -5.10 3.82 -0.83
C ILE A 42 -6.21 4.35 -1.74
N GLU A 43 -6.30 3.83 -2.97
CA GLU A 43 -7.36 4.19 -3.92
C GLU A 43 -8.74 3.95 -3.31
N ALA A 44 -8.97 2.75 -2.74
CA ALA A 44 -10.24 2.42 -2.08
C ALA A 44 -10.54 3.30 -0.86
N ALA A 45 -9.54 3.58 -0.02
CA ALA A 45 -9.71 4.48 1.13
C ALA A 45 -10.05 5.92 0.70
N SER A 46 -9.37 6.41 -0.34
CA SER A 46 -9.60 7.75 -0.90
C SER A 46 -10.99 7.87 -1.52
N GLU A 47 -11.47 6.85 -2.23
CA GLU A 47 -12.84 6.81 -2.79
C GLU A 47 -13.92 6.85 -1.69
N LEU A 48 -13.60 6.33 -0.50
CA LEU A 48 -14.48 6.34 0.68
C LEU A 48 -14.33 7.60 1.55
N GLY A 49 -13.48 8.55 1.17
CA GLY A 49 -13.24 9.79 1.94
C GLY A 49 -12.49 9.55 3.25
N ILE A 50 -11.69 8.48 3.34
CA ILE A 50 -10.87 8.18 4.51
C ILE A 50 -9.53 8.90 4.35
N HIS A 51 -9.29 9.92 5.18
CA HIS A 51 -8.10 10.78 5.09
C HIS A 51 -7.06 10.52 6.19
N ARG A 52 -7.35 9.62 7.13
CA ARG A 52 -6.41 9.19 8.18
C ARG A 52 -6.37 7.68 8.23
N VAL A 53 -5.19 7.12 8.02
CA VAL A 53 -4.98 5.67 7.99
C VAL A 53 -3.73 5.30 8.78
N ILE A 54 -3.65 4.05 9.20
CA ILE A 54 -2.41 3.45 9.71
C ILE A 54 -2.10 2.28 8.80
N PHE A 55 -0.95 2.34 8.12
CA PHE A 55 -0.53 1.25 7.24
C PHE A 55 0.09 0.10 8.03
N GLU A 56 -0.52 -1.08 7.89
CA GLU A 56 -0.03 -2.35 8.41
C GLU A 56 0.35 -3.25 7.23
N SER A 57 1.57 -3.78 7.22
CA SER A 57 2.05 -4.79 6.26
C SER A 57 3.10 -5.66 6.95
N ASP A 58 3.18 -6.93 6.55
CA ASP A 58 4.24 -7.86 6.99
C ASP A 58 5.58 -7.61 6.26
N SER A 59 5.57 -6.76 5.23
CA SER A 59 6.76 -6.34 4.50
C SER A 59 7.46 -5.17 5.18
N LEU A 60 8.50 -5.49 5.96
CA LEU A 60 9.36 -4.48 6.57
C LEU A 60 9.97 -3.51 5.54
N GLN A 61 10.24 -3.99 4.32
CA GLN A 61 10.75 -3.15 3.22
C GLN A 61 9.73 -2.09 2.80
N LEU A 62 8.46 -2.46 2.66
CA LEU A 62 7.38 -1.52 2.32
C LEU A 62 7.18 -0.51 3.45
N VAL A 63 7.09 -0.98 4.70
CA VAL A 63 6.89 -0.12 5.88
C VAL A 63 8.03 0.88 6.02
N ASN A 64 9.28 0.44 5.86
CA ASN A 64 10.43 1.34 5.92
C ASN A 64 10.41 2.34 4.77
N ALA A 65 10.05 1.91 3.55
CA ALA A 65 9.99 2.81 2.40
C ALA A 65 8.96 3.93 2.56
N LEU A 66 7.79 3.63 3.15
CA LEU A 66 6.77 4.64 3.46
C LEU A 66 7.26 5.64 4.53
N LYS A 67 7.97 5.14 5.55
CA LYS A 67 8.46 5.96 6.68
C LYS A 67 9.68 6.82 6.36
N THR A 68 10.71 6.26 5.74
CA THR A 68 12.02 6.91 5.60
C THR A 68 12.29 7.46 4.20
N GLY A 69 11.59 6.94 3.17
CA GLY A 69 11.88 7.26 1.78
C GLY A 69 13.22 6.73 1.25
N GLU A 70 13.91 5.85 1.98
CA GLU A 70 15.30 5.45 1.69
C GLU A 70 15.51 4.50 0.49
N TYR A 71 14.45 4.06 -0.21
CA TYR A 71 14.57 3.06 -1.28
C TYR A 71 14.68 3.62 -2.71
N ASP A 72 14.91 4.93 -2.88
CA ASP A 72 14.91 5.68 -4.17
C ASP A 72 16.00 5.25 -5.18
N LYS A 73 16.91 4.32 -4.84
CA LYS A 73 18.05 3.89 -5.69
C LYS A 73 17.95 2.49 -6.31
N SER A 74 16.87 1.74 -6.05
CA SER A 74 16.67 0.40 -6.63
C SER A 74 15.67 0.42 -7.79
N SER A 75 15.65 -0.63 -8.62
CA SER A 75 14.61 -0.81 -9.66
C SER A 75 13.18 -0.86 -9.10
N ILE A 76 13.03 -1.24 -7.83
CA ILE A 76 11.77 -1.22 -7.07
C ILE A 76 11.51 0.15 -6.41
N GLY A 77 12.53 1.00 -6.30
CA GLY A 77 12.44 2.32 -5.67
C GLY A 77 11.41 3.23 -6.33
N VAL A 78 11.23 3.12 -7.65
CA VAL A 78 10.22 3.87 -8.40
C VAL A 78 8.81 3.54 -7.91
N LEU A 79 8.50 2.25 -7.74
CA LEU A 79 7.19 1.79 -7.27
C LEU A 79 6.94 2.26 -5.83
N LEU A 80 7.93 2.15 -4.96
CA LEU A 80 7.81 2.58 -3.56
C LEU A 80 7.66 4.10 -3.42
N ARG A 81 8.34 4.86 -4.28
CA ARG A 81 8.18 6.30 -4.38
C ARG A 81 6.79 6.68 -4.87
N GLU A 82 6.24 5.93 -5.82
CA GLU A 82 4.86 6.12 -6.28
C GLU A 82 3.88 5.87 -5.13
N VAL A 83 3.99 4.74 -4.41
CA VAL A 83 3.13 4.47 -3.23
C VAL A 83 3.20 5.62 -2.23
N ARG A 84 4.41 6.07 -1.86
CA ARG A 84 4.59 7.18 -0.92
C ARG A 84 3.99 8.49 -1.44
N SER A 85 4.15 8.77 -2.73
CA SER A 85 3.60 9.98 -3.35
C SER A 85 2.07 9.97 -3.31
N ILE A 86 1.44 8.82 -3.55
CA ILE A 86 -0.02 8.68 -3.46
C ILE A 86 -0.46 8.81 -2.00
N CYS A 87 0.24 8.20 -1.04
CA CYS A 87 -0.08 8.39 0.39
C CYS A 87 -0.06 9.87 0.81
N CYS A 88 0.98 10.62 0.41
CA CYS A 88 1.09 12.05 0.70
C CYS A 88 -0.02 12.89 0.04
N ALA A 89 -0.60 12.42 -1.05
CA ALA A 89 -1.70 13.11 -1.74
C ALA A 89 -3.08 12.73 -1.19
N SER A 90 -3.25 11.50 -0.72
CA SER A 90 -4.55 10.95 -0.29
C SER A 90 -4.85 11.14 1.20
N PHE A 91 -3.84 11.26 2.06
CA PHE A 91 -4.03 11.32 3.51
C PHE A 91 -3.38 12.54 4.17
N ASP A 92 -4.06 13.06 5.19
CA ASP A 92 -3.52 14.09 6.08
C ASP A 92 -2.42 13.52 6.99
N ALA A 93 -2.54 12.23 7.33
CA ALA A 93 -1.59 11.47 8.14
C ALA A 93 -1.66 9.96 7.83
N PHE A 94 -0.51 9.31 7.74
CA PHE A 94 -0.36 7.88 7.46
C PHE A 94 0.95 7.27 8.01
#